data_AF-A0A2I1HV80-F1
#
_entry.id   AF-A0A2I1HV80-F1
#
_cell.length_a   1.000
_cell.length_b   1.000
_cell.length_c   1.000
_cell.angle_alpha   90.00
_cell.angle_beta   90.00
_cell.angle_gamma   90.00
#
_symmetry.space_group_name_H-M   'P 1'
#
loop_
_entity.id
_entity.type
_entity.pdbx_description
1 polymer ?
#
loop_
_entity_poly.entity_id
_entity_poly.type
_entity_poly.pdbx_seq_one_letter_code
_entity_poly.pdbx_strand_id
1 'polypeptide(L)'
;FNSINQSLQIFLVTRFGSSSNERVVKYSLNDEIFTCTCGYMAFFGIICHHILHVTTQLNIDSFSKKMYPSHWCKDPNESEMIQIYQSFYKHKPLHDLQDQLIIE
;
A
#
# COMPACT_ATOMS: atom_id res chain seq x y z
N PHE A 1 0.77 -24.92 -23.59
CA PHE A 1 -0.25 -24.13 -22.87
C PHE A 1 0.43 -23.39 -21.72
N ASN A 2 0.79 -22.11 -21.91
CA ASN A 2 1.39 -21.29 -20.87
C ASN A 2 0.28 -20.70 -19.99
N SER A 3 0.14 -21.23 -18.77
CA SER A 3 -0.72 -20.68 -17.73
C SER A 3 -0.11 -19.39 -17.20
N ILE A 4 -0.42 -18.26 -17.84
CA ILE A 4 -0.13 -16.94 -17.27
C ILE A 4 -1.25 -16.67 -16.26
N ASN A 5 -0.89 -16.69 -14.98
CA ASN A 5 -1.70 -16.32 -13.82
C ASN A 5 -2.68 -15.16 -14.12
N GLN A 6 -3.95 -15.48 -14.35
CA GLN A 6 -5.05 -14.51 -14.41
C GLN A 6 -5.44 -13.95 -13.02
N SER A 7 -4.71 -14.29 -11.96
CA SER A 7 -5.05 -14.00 -10.57
C SER A 7 -4.53 -12.66 -10.04
N LEU A 8 -3.72 -11.92 -10.79
CA LEU A 8 -3.13 -10.66 -10.36
C LEU A 8 -3.52 -9.51 -11.29
N GLN A 9 -4.18 -8.50 -10.76
CA GLN A 9 -4.46 -7.25 -11.46
C GLN A 9 -3.50 -6.15 -10.98
N ILE A 10 -2.98 -5.35 -11.91
CA ILE A 10 -2.00 -4.29 -11.62
C ILE A 10 -2.57 -2.96 -12.13
N PHE A 11 -2.56 -1.96 -11.26
CA PHE A 11 -3.08 -0.62 -11.52
C PHE A 11 -1.96 0.40 -11.31
N LEU A 12 -1.80 1.29 -12.27
CA LEU A 12 -0.96 2.47 -12.13
C LEU A 12 -1.85 3.63 -11.69
N VAL A 13 -1.61 4.14 -10.48
CA VAL A 13 -2.38 5.21 -9.87
C VAL A 13 -1.52 6.46 -9.82
N THR A 14 -2.00 7.53 -10.45
CA THR A 14 -1.31 8.82 -10.47
C THR A 14 -2.14 9.85 -9.71
N ARG A 15 -1.46 10.83 -9.11
CA ARG A 15 -2.16 11.97 -8.51
C ARG A 15 -2.64 12.87 -9.64
N PHE A 16 -3.87 13.34 -9.56
CA PHE A 16 -4.37 14.34 -10.51
C PHE A 16 -3.45 15.58 -10.48
N GLY A 17 -2.95 15.97 -11.65
CA GLY A 17 -2.05 17.13 -11.81
C GLY A 17 -0.56 16.88 -11.54
N SER A 18 -0.12 15.65 -11.25
CA SER A 18 1.31 15.32 -11.19
C SER A 18 1.61 13.87 -11.55
N SER A 19 2.52 13.67 -12.51
CA SER A 19 3.06 12.37 -12.90
C SER A 19 4.30 11.95 -12.10
N SER A 20 4.83 12.81 -11.22
CA SER A 20 6.11 12.54 -10.54
C SER A 20 6.03 11.42 -9.50
N ASN A 21 4.83 11.07 -9.06
CA ASN A 21 4.58 10.19 -7.91
C ASN A 21 3.61 9.04 -8.26
N GLU A 22 3.83 8.38 -9.41
CA GLU A 22 3.03 7.22 -9.77
C GLU A 22 3.18 6.10 -8.73
N ARG A 23 2.06 5.51 -8.33
CA ARG A 23 2.03 4.36 -7.42
C ARG A 23 1.44 3.17 -8.13
N VAL A 24 2.10 2.04 -7.97
CA VAL A 24 1.55 0.75 -8.38
C VAL A 24 0.71 0.17 -7.25
N VAL A 25 -0.53 -0.17 -7.58
CA VAL A 25 -1.44 -0.97 -6.75
C VAL A 25 -1.58 -2.34 -7.40
N LYS A 26 -1.47 -3.41 -6.63
CA LYS A 26 -1.68 -4.79 -7.10
C LYS A 26 -2.83 -5.40 -6.32
N TYR A 27 -3.70 -6.14 -7.01
CA TYR A 27 -4.81 -6.87 -6.43
C TYR A 27 -4.71 -8.35 -6.77
N SER A 28 -4.58 -9.19 -5.75
CA SER A 28 -4.66 -10.66 -5.89
C SER A 28 -6.11 -11.08 -5.77
N LEU A 29 -6.68 -11.60 -6.86
CA LEU A 29 -8.04 -12.15 -6.90
C LEU A 29 -8.19 -13.40 -6.03
N ASN A 30 -7.12 -14.19 -5.91
CA ASN A 30 -7.14 -15.43 -5.13
C ASN A 30 -7.13 -15.16 -3.62
N ASP A 31 -6.34 -14.16 -3.21
CA ASP A 31 -6.16 -13.84 -1.79
C ASP A 31 -7.12 -12.76 -1.31
N GLU A 32 -7.73 -12.02 -2.25
CA GLU A 32 -8.53 -10.81 -2.02
C GLU A 32 -7.72 -9.73 -1.29
N ILE A 33 -6.43 -9.62 -1.62
CA ILE A 33 -5.47 -8.72 -0.98
C ILE A 33 -5.01 -7.64 -1.96
N PHE A 34 -5.03 -6.40 -1.50
CA PHE A 34 -4.39 -5.28 -2.18
C PHE A 34 -3.02 -4.99 -1.57
N THR A 35 -2.07 -4.64 -2.43
CA THR A 35 -0.78 -4.07 -2.01
C THR A 35 -0.53 -2.78 -2.78
N CYS A 36 0.15 -1.83 -2.15
CA CYS A 36 0.52 -0.57 -2.79
C CYS A 36 1.98 -0.23 -2.49
N THR A 37 2.67 0.23 -3.52
CA THR A 37 4.07 0.71 -3.45
C THR A 37 4.27 1.90 -2.51
N CYS A 38 3.21 2.59 -2.07
CA CYS A 38 3.34 3.65 -1.06
C CYS A 38 3.66 3.12 0.35
N GLY A 39 3.49 1.82 0.62
CA GLY A 39 3.87 1.18 1.89
C GLY A 39 3.00 1.50 3.11
N TYR A 40 2.04 2.44 3.01
CA TYR A 40 1.23 2.89 4.16
C TYR A 40 0.47 1.77 4.85
N MET A 41 -0.08 0.80 4.12
CA MET A 41 -0.79 -0.32 4.74
C MET A 41 0.13 -1.20 5.58
N ALA A 42 1.34 -1.48 5.09
CA ALA A 42 2.32 -2.29 5.81
C ALA A 42 2.87 -1.53 7.04
N PHE A 43 3.15 -0.23 6.88
CA PHE A 43 3.82 0.60 7.88
C PHE A 43 2.91 1.28 8.90
N PHE A 44 1.68 1.65 8.55
CA PHE A 44 0.75 2.31 9.47
C PHE A 44 -0.50 1.47 9.78
N GLY A 45 -0.71 0.35 9.07
CA GLY A 45 -1.94 -0.43 9.19
C GLY A 45 -3.16 0.27 8.59
N ILE A 46 -2.95 1.35 7.84
CA ILE A 46 -4.01 2.18 7.27
C ILE A 46 -4.07 1.97 5.76
N ILE A 47 -5.28 1.77 5.25
CA ILE A 47 -5.54 1.67 3.81
C ILE A 47 -5.25 3.01 3.16
N CYS A 48 -4.34 3.02 2.19
CA CYS A 48 -3.97 4.25 1.49
C CYS A 48 -5.03 4.65 0.46
N HIS A 49 -5.08 5.94 0.13
CA HIS A 49 -6.01 6.46 -0.87
C HIS A 49 -5.84 5.82 -2.25
N HIS A 50 -4.63 5.36 -2.62
CA HIS A 50 -4.40 4.67 -3.89
C HIS A 50 -5.17 3.35 -3.97
N ILE A 51 -5.20 2.58 -2.87
CA ILE A 51 -5.98 1.33 -2.80
C ILE A 51 -7.48 1.66 -2.83
N LEU A 52 -7.92 2.66 -2.05
CA LEU A 52 -9.33 3.09 -2.04
C LEU A 52 -9.82 3.54 -3.43
N HIS A 53 -8.96 4.22 -4.19
CA HIS A 53 -9.29 4.62 -5.55
C HIS A 53 -9.53 3.41 -6.45
N VAL A 54 -8.64 2.42 -6.41
CA VAL A 54 -8.79 1.18 -7.20
C VAL A 54 -10.02 0.38 -6.74
N THR A 55 -10.28 0.26 -5.44
CA THR A 55 -11.45 -0.50 -4.96
C THR A 55 -12.76 0.13 -5.40
N THR A 56 -12.82 1.47 -5.43
CA THR A 56 -13.98 2.21 -5.95
C THR A 56 -14.21 1.89 -7.43
N GLN A 57 -13.16 1.85 -8.25
CA GLN A 57 -13.27 1.50 -9.67
C GLN A 57 -13.70 0.05 -9.90
N LEU A 58 -13.32 -0.85 -8.99
CA LEU A 58 -13.67 -2.27 -9.05
C LEU A 58 -15.03 -2.60 -8.41
N ASN A 59 -15.74 -1.61 -7.85
CA ASN A 59 -16.96 -1.80 -7.06
C ASN A 59 -16.79 -2.84 -5.94
N ILE A 60 -15.67 -2.76 -5.21
CA ILE A 60 -15.39 -3.60 -4.05
C ILE A 60 -15.80 -2.84 -2.80
N ASP A 61 -16.88 -3.30 -2.16
CA ASP A 61 -17.51 -2.61 -1.02
C ASP A 61 -16.93 -3.01 0.33
N SER A 62 -16.09 -4.06 0.38
CA SER A 62 -15.48 -4.52 1.62
C SER A 62 -14.11 -5.16 1.39
N PHE A 63 -13.27 -5.07 2.41
CA PHE A 63 -11.93 -5.66 2.40
C PHE A 63 -11.90 -6.98 3.15
N SER A 64 -11.19 -7.96 2.60
CA SER A 64 -10.91 -9.21 3.30
C SER A 64 -10.14 -8.95 4.59
N LYS A 65 -10.44 -9.72 5.65
CA LYS A 65 -9.71 -9.63 6.93
C LYS A 65 -8.21 -9.89 6.77
N LYS A 66 -7.83 -10.67 5.75
CA LYS A 66 -6.43 -10.97 5.40
C LYS A 66 -5.63 -9.73 5.00
N MET A 67 -6.31 -8.64 4.62
CA MET A 67 -5.67 -7.39 4.23
C MET A 67 -4.96 -6.70 5.38
N TYR A 68 -5.41 -6.94 6.63
CA TYR A 68 -4.91 -6.26 7.82
C TYR A 68 -3.76 -7.07 8.45
N PRO A 69 -2.51 -6.54 8.45
CA PRO A 69 -1.39 -7.26 9.03
C PRO A 69 -1.59 -7.54 10.51
N SER A 70 -1.20 -8.73 10.96
CA SER A 70 -1.38 -9.15 12.35
C SER A 70 -0.61 -8.29 13.36
N HIS A 71 0.49 -7.67 12.94
CA HIS A 71 1.30 -6.78 13.77
C HIS A 71 0.61 -5.43 14.07
N TRP A 72 -0.48 -5.10 13.37
CA TRP A 72 -1.38 -4.00 13.73
C TRP A 72 -2.54 -4.44 14.62
N CYS A 73 -2.74 -5.75 14.75
CA CYS A 73 -3.84 -6.35 15.53
C CYS A 73 -3.37 -6.91 16.89
N LYS A 74 -2.06 -6.90 17.17
CA LYS A 74 -1.41 -7.38 18.39
C LYS A 74 -0.17 -6.53 18.65
N ASP A 75 0.25 -6.41 19.91
CA ASP A 75 1.48 -5.71 20.31
C ASP A 75 2.68 -6.26 19.53
N PRO A 76 3.19 -5.54 18.51
CA PRO A 76 4.27 -6.04 17.67
C PRO A 76 5.59 -5.98 18.43
N ASN A 77 6.54 -6.86 18.10
CA ASN A 77 7.83 -6.81 18.77
C ASN A 77 8.63 -5.57 18.31
N GLU A 78 9.45 -5.01 19.20
CA GLU A 78 10.19 -3.76 18.93
C GLU A 78 11.14 -3.89 17.73
N SER A 79 11.78 -5.06 17.55
CA SER A 79 12.70 -5.31 16.44
C SER A 79 11.97 -5.34 15.08
N GLU A 80 10.79 -5.93 15.02
CA GLU A 80 9.90 -5.91 13.85
C GLU A 80 9.49 -4.46 13.52
N MET A 81 9.12 -3.67 14.53
CA MET A 81 8.75 -2.27 14.34
C MET A 81 9.92 -1.44 13.78
N ILE A 82 11.14 -1.64 14.29
CA ILE A 82 12.34 -0.97 13.77
C ILE A 82 12.60 -1.34 12.31
N GLN A 83 12.45 -2.62 11.95
CA GLN A 83 12.64 -3.07 10.55
C GLN A 83 11.58 -2.47 9.62
N ILE A 84 10.32 -2.45 10.05
CA ILE A 84 9.19 -1.86 9.31
C ILE A 84 9.43 -0.36 9.11
N TYR A 85 9.89 0.36 10.14
CA TYR A 85 10.28 1.77 10.07
C TYR A 85 11.41 2.04 9.09
N GLN A 86 12.53 1.32 9.23
CA GLN A 86 13.68 1.48 8.35
C GLN A 86 13.30 1.19 6.90
N SER A 87 12.50 0.15 6.65
CA SER A 87 12.02 -0.20 5.32
C SER A 87 11.20 0.92 4.70
N PHE A 88 10.25 1.50 5.44
CA PHE A 88 9.38 2.56 4.93
C PHE A 88 10.15 3.84 4.55
N TYR A 89 11.07 4.30 5.42
CA TYR A 89 11.79 5.55 5.19
C TYR A 89 12.98 5.41 4.24
N LYS A 90 13.57 4.22 4.10
CA LYS A 90 14.69 3.98 3.16
C LYS A 90 14.27 4.00 1.69
N HIS A 91 12.98 3.78 1.39
CA HIS A 91 12.47 3.65 0.03
C HIS A 91 11.61 4.84 -0.43
N LYS A 92 11.41 5.86 0.42
CA LYS A 92 10.74 7.09 -0.01
C LYS A 92 11.75 8.04 -0.67
N PRO A 93 11.50 8.53 -1.90
CA PRO A 93 12.30 9.61 -2.45
C PRO A 93 12.22 10.83 -1.52
N LEU A 94 13.35 11.53 -1.32
CA LEU A 94 13.48 12.65 -0.37
C LEU A 94 12.38 13.71 -0.48
N HIS A 95 11.79 13.88 -1.67
CA HIS A 95 10.72 14.83 -1.93
C HIS A 95 9.41 14.50 -1.17
N ASP A 96 9.13 13.22 -0.87
CA ASP A 96 7.93 12.81 -0.11
C ASP A 96 8.09 13.03 1.42
N LEU A 97 9.31 13.34 1.88
CA LEU A 97 9.62 13.62 3.29
C LEU A 97 9.58 15.12 3.60
N GLN A 98 9.77 15.98 2.60
CA GLN A 98 9.72 17.43 2.77
C GLN A 98 8.30 17.94 3.08
N ASP A 99 7.27 17.29 2.53
CA ASP A 99 5.85 17.63 2.81
C ASP A 99 5.41 17.27 4.25
N GLN A 100 6.22 16.55 5.03
CA GLN A 100 5.90 16.16 6.41
C GLN A 100 6.66 16.96 7.47
N LEU A 101 7.60 17.83 7.08
CA LEU A 101 8.44 18.62 7.99
C LEU A 101 7.95 20.06 8.20
N ILE A 102 6.75 20.41 7.72
CA ILE A 102 6.08 21.64 8.16
C ILE A 102 5.34 21.32 9.46
N ILE A 103 6.07 21.42 10.57
CA ILE A 103 5.48 21.60 11.90
C ILE A 103 5.64 23.09 12.19
N GLU A 104 4.53 23.83 12.24
CA GLU A 104 4.49 25.19 12.79
C GLU A 104 4.80 25.19 14.29
#